data_AF-A0AB39KR54-F1
#
_entry.id   AF-A0AB39KR54-F1
#
_cell.length_a   1.000
_cell.length_b   1.000
_cell.length_c   1.000
_cell.angle_alpha   90.00
_cell.angle_beta   90.00
_cell.angle_gamma   90.00
#
_symmetry.space_group_name_H-M   'P 1'
#
loop_
_entity.id
_entity.type
_entity.pdbx_description
1 polymer ?
#
loop_
_entity_poly.entity_id
_entity_poly.type
_entity_poly.pdbx_seq_one_letter_code
_entity_poly.pdbx_strand_id
1 'polypeptide(L)'
;MAESYMVNGRVEFTMKVSGSSGAGSVGGVGRAKGASSGGGFSLPSVGGTTAAGAAAGAQGVTGVASVDALLAMQAVGGPLEGRRRAVKRAGRILDVLDEVKMAMLDGGLSASQLQKLARAVRDQRDSTDDPQLEALLDQIETRAAVELAKFEMSRKAMA
;
A
#
# COMPACT_ATOMS: atom_id res chain seq x y z
N MET A 1 1.46 44.11 22.32
CA MET A 1 1.39 44.61 23.70
C MET A 1 0.85 43.47 24.55
N ALA A 2 1.74 42.65 25.12
CA ALA A 2 1.36 41.46 25.89
C ALA A 2 1.76 41.71 27.34
N GLU A 3 0.76 41.81 28.22
CA GLU A 3 0.97 41.90 29.66
C GLU A 3 1.58 40.58 30.16
N SER A 4 2.76 40.70 30.75
CA SER A 4 3.38 39.65 31.56
C SER A 4 2.89 39.78 32.99
N TYR A 5 2.18 38.78 33.50
CA TYR A 5 1.86 38.65 34.93
C TYR A 5 2.71 37.52 35.53
N MET A 6 3.58 37.88 36.48
CA MET A 6 4.34 36.97 37.33
C MET A 6 3.57 36.81 38.66
N VAL A 7 3.07 35.60 38.95
CA VAL A 7 2.69 35.20 40.31
C VAL A 7 3.16 33.75 40.54
N ASN A 8 4.04 33.55 41.52
CA ASN A 8 4.58 32.26 42.00
C ASN A 8 5.49 31.43 41.06
N GLY A 9 6.55 32.04 40.51
CA GLY A 9 7.85 31.37 40.30
C GLY A 9 7.92 30.13 39.40
N ARG A 10 6.86 29.78 38.66
CA ARG A 10 6.89 28.79 37.57
C ARG A 10 6.37 29.44 36.31
N VAL A 11 7.10 29.27 35.21
CA VAL A 11 6.64 29.63 33.88
C VAL A 11 5.64 28.57 33.43
N GLU A 12 4.36 28.79 33.72
CA GLU A 12 3.27 28.00 33.15
C GLU A 12 2.99 28.53 31.72
N PHE A 13 3.47 27.80 30.71
CA PHE A 13 3.04 28.04 29.33
C PHE A 13 1.63 27.50 29.15
N THR A 14 0.62 28.36 29.22
CA THR A 14 -0.73 28.01 28.76
C THR A 14 -0.75 27.98 27.24
N MET A 15 -0.73 26.78 26.65
CA MET A 15 -0.86 26.59 25.21
C MET A 15 -2.31 26.86 24.79
N LYS A 16 -2.60 28.09 24.35
CA LYS A 16 -3.92 28.46 23.81
C LYS A 16 -4.00 28.01 22.35
N VAL A 17 -4.55 26.81 22.10
CA VAL A 17 -4.82 26.33 20.74
C VAL A 17 -6.06 27.05 20.22
N SER A 18 -5.86 27.98 19.29
CA SER A 18 -6.95 28.55 18.49
C SER A 18 -7.46 27.48 17.54
N GLY A 19 -8.74 27.16 17.63
CA GLY A 19 -9.41 26.32 16.64
C GLY A 19 -9.27 26.93 15.24
N SER A 20 -8.98 26.10 14.24
CA SER A 20 -8.93 26.51 12.85
C SER A 20 -10.33 26.93 12.39
N SER A 21 -10.61 28.22 12.43
CA SER A 21 -11.81 28.80 11.83
C SER A 21 -11.59 28.95 10.32
N GLY A 22 -12.48 28.32 9.54
CA GLY A 22 -12.89 28.78 8.23
C GLY A 22 -11.98 28.44 7.05
N ALA A 23 -12.13 27.23 6.50
CA ALA A 23 -12.00 27.06 5.06
C ALA A 23 -13.36 27.37 4.43
N GLY A 24 -13.46 28.56 3.83
CA GLY A 24 -14.65 29.04 3.15
C GLY A 24 -15.05 28.14 1.98
N SER A 25 -16.35 28.10 1.72
CA SER A 25 -16.95 27.44 0.57
C SER A 25 -16.44 28.07 -0.73
N VAL A 26 -15.69 27.30 -1.54
CA VAL A 26 -15.48 27.66 -2.94
C VAL A 26 -16.79 27.44 -3.69
N GLY A 27 -17.33 28.55 -4.19
CA GLY A 27 -18.58 28.65 -4.91
C GLY A 27 -18.58 27.88 -6.23
N GLY A 28 -19.78 27.46 -6.61
CA GLY A 28 -20.04 26.61 -7.76
C GLY A 28 -19.60 27.22 -9.09
N VAL A 29 -19.05 26.36 -9.94
CA VAL A 29 -18.91 26.61 -11.37
C VAL A 29 -20.19 26.09 -12.05
N GLY A 30 -20.79 26.97 -12.84
CA GLY A 30 -22.11 26.85 -13.42
C GLY A 30 -22.31 25.64 -14.34
N ARG A 31 -23.57 25.19 -14.35
CA ARG A 31 -24.12 24.17 -15.23
C ARG A 31 -24.27 24.72 -16.64
N ALA A 32 -23.43 24.30 -17.58
CA ALA A 32 -23.72 24.43 -19.00
C ALA A 32 -24.65 23.28 -19.43
N LYS A 33 -25.90 23.62 -19.73
CA LYS A 33 -26.92 22.73 -20.28
C LYS A 33 -26.75 22.76 -21.81
N GLY A 34 -26.10 21.74 -22.37
CA GLY A 34 -25.98 21.51 -23.81
C GLY A 34 -26.77 20.27 -24.21
N ALA A 35 -27.57 20.41 -25.26
CA ALA A 35 -28.65 19.52 -25.65
C ALA A 35 -28.23 18.10 -26.06
N SER A 36 -29.22 17.22 -25.93
CA SER A 36 -29.30 15.85 -26.42
C SER A 36 -29.02 15.72 -27.92
N SER A 37 -28.13 14.80 -28.28
CA SER A 37 -28.30 13.97 -29.47
C SER A 37 -27.62 12.63 -29.22
N GLY A 38 -28.36 11.53 -29.36
CA GLY A 38 -27.87 10.17 -29.11
C GLY A 38 -26.62 9.87 -29.94
N GLY A 39 -25.52 9.58 -29.25
CA GLY A 39 -24.29 9.08 -29.85
C GLY A 39 -24.37 7.56 -29.97
N GLY A 40 -24.77 7.07 -31.14
CA GLY A 40 -24.67 5.67 -31.51
C GLY A 40 -23.22 5.19 -31.54
N PHE A 41 -23.06 3.90 -31.28
CA PHE A 41 -21.80 3.18 -31.46
C PHE A 41 -21.15 3.53 -32.81
N SER A 42 -19.92 4.04 -32.78
CA SER A 42 -19.13 4.40 -33.95
C SER A 42 -17.84 3.60 -33.96
N LEU A 43 -17.59 2.89 -35.07
CA LEU A 43 -16.34 2.19 -35.31
C LEU A 43 -15.22 3.21 -35.59
N PRO A 44 -13.96 2.92 -35.20
CA PRO A 44 -12.85 3.75 -35.61
C PRO A 44 -12.70 3.66 -37.13
N SER A 45 -13.10 4.74 -37.82
CA SER A 45 -12.68 5.00 -39.19
C SER A 45 -11.16 5.11 -39.18
N VAL A 46 -10.48 4.11 -39.75
CA VAL A 46 -9.08 4.23 -40.16
C VAL A 46 -9.01 5.27 -41.28
N GLY A 47 -8.90 6.54 -40.87
CA GLY A 47 -8.79 7.65 -41.80
C GLY A 47 -7.42 7.66 -42.46
N GLY A 48 -7.43 7.56 -43.79
CA GLY A 48 -6.44 8.21 -44.65
C GLY A 48 -5.52 7.30 -45.43
N THR A 49 -5.99 6.76 -46.56
CA THR A 49 -5.10 6.52 -47.71
C THR A 49 -5.46 7.52 -48.81
N THR A 50 -4.78 8.65 -48.80
CA THR A 50 -4.66 9.51 -49.98
C THR A 50 -3.72 8.82 -50.96
N ALA A 51 -4.23 8.63 -52.18
CA ALA A 51 -3.55 8.56 -53.47
C ALA A 51 -2.12 7.96 -53.55
N ALA A 52 -2.05 6.84 -54.29
CA ALA A 52 -1.00 6.45 -55.24
C ALA A 52 0.47 6.77 -54.91
N GLY A 53 1.24 5.72 -54.60
CA GLY A 53 2.71 5.76 -54.73
C GLY A 53 3.44 4.68 -53.92
N ALA A 54 3.90 3.63 -54.61
CA ALA A 54 4.99 2.72 -54.23
C ALA A 54 4.95 2.04 -52.84
N ALA A 55 4.48 0.78 -52.84
CA ALA A 55 4.83 -0.18 -51.80
C ALA A 55 6.24 -0.74 -52.05
N ALA A 56 7.16 -0.56 -51.10
CA ALA A 56 8.14 -1.56 -50.67
C ALA A 56 9.09 -0.93 -49.63
N GLY A 57 9.03 -1.40 -48.38
CA GLY A 57 10.04 -1.08 -47.37
C GLY A 57 9.48 -0.39 -46.13
N ALA A 58 8.69 -1.11 -45.33
CA ALA A 58 8.56 -0.84 -43.87
C ALA A 58 7.70 -1.90 -43.13
N GLN A 59 7.34 -3.03 -43.74
CA GLN A 59 6.41 -3.98 -43.10
C GLN A 59 7.03 -4.84 -41.99
N GLY A 60 8.35 -4.72 -41.74
CA GLY A 60 9.05 -5.53 -40.74
C GLY A 60 9.10 -4.94 -39.32
N VAL A 61 9.09 -3.61 -39.17
CA VAL A 61 9.37 -2.94 -37.88
C VAL A 61 8.12 -2.85 -36.99
N THR A 62 6.92 -2.78 -37.57
CA THR A 62 5.66 -2.74 -36.83
C THR A 62 5.33 -4.06 -36.14
N GLY A 63 5.74 -5.19 -36.73
CA GLY A 63 5.61 -6.52 -36.13
C GLY A 63 6.42 -6.67 -34.85
N VAL A 64 7.69 -6.25 -34.86
CA VAL A 64 8.58 -6.38 -33.68
C VAL A 64 8.12 -5.48 -32.54
N ALA A 65 7.70 -4.24 -32.81
CA ALA A 65 7.14 -3.35 -31.80
C ALA A 65 5.82 -3.89 -31.19
N SER A 66 5.00 -4.58 -31.98
CA SER A 66 3.78 -5.24 -31.48
C SER A 66 4.07 -6.49 -30.65
N VAL A 67 5.13 -7.24 -30.98
CA VAL A 67 5.59 -8.40 -30.21
C VAL A 67 6.25 -7.95 -28.91
N ASP A 68 7.04 -6.88 -28.91
CA ASP A 68 7.57 -6.27 -27.68
C ASP A 68 6.46 -5.73 -26.79
N ALA A 69 5.37 -5.17 -27.36
CA ALA A 69 4.20 -4.77 -26.59
C ALA A 69 3.46 -5.96 -25.96
N LEU A 70 3.33 -7.08 -26.69
CA LEU A 70 2.74 -8.33 -26.17
C LEU A 70 3.66 -9.01 -25.14
N LEU A 71 4.97 -8.97 -25.35
CA LEU A 71 5.98 -9.51 -24.43
C LEU A 71 6.06 -8.65 -23.17
N ALA A 72 5.97 -7.32 -23.27
CA ALA A 72 5.87 -6.42 -22.12
C ALA A 72 4.58 -6.65 -21.32
N MET A 73 3.46 -6.92 -22.00
CA MET A 73 2.19 -7.28 -21.36
C MET A 73 2.24 -8.66 -20.69
N GLN A 74 3.09 -9.58 -21.16
CA GLN A 74 3.35 -10.89 -20.54
C GLN A 74 4.44 -10.84 -19.45
N ALA A 75 5.37 -9.89 -19.53
CA ALA A 75 6.47 -9.74 -18.59
C ALA A 75 5.99 -9.15 -17.24
N VAL A 76 4.94 -8.34 -17.26
CA VAL A 76 4.21 -7.93 -16.06
C VAL A 76 3.26 -9.07 -15.72
N GLY A 77 3.69 -9.97 -14.83
CA GLY A 77 2.83 -11.04 -14.32
C GLY A 77 1.46 -10.48 -13.95
N GLY A 78 0.42 -10.97 -14.63
CA GLY A 78 -0.90 -10.37 -14.58
C GLY A 78 -1.49 -10.33 -13.16
N PRO A 79 -2.58 -9.57 -12.94
CA PRO A 79 -3.21 -9.42 -11.62
C PRO A 79 -3.50 -10.73 -10.89
N LEU A 80 -3.79 -11.81 -11.64
CA LEU A 80 -4.02 -13.15 -11.10
C LEU A 80 -2.75 -13.77 -10.50
N GLU A 81 -1.60 -13.60 -11.14
CA GLU A 81 -0.32 -14.14 -10.66
C GLU A 81 0.15 -13.37 -9.42
N GLY A 82 -0.06 -12.04 -9.41
CA GLY A 82 0.16 -11.19 -8.24
C GLY A 82 -0.71 -11.61 -7.06
N ARG A 83 -2.02 -11.82 -7.28
CA ARG A 83 -2.95 -12.33 -6.27
C ARG A 83 -2.52 -13.71 -5.75
N ARG A 84 -2.15 -14.63 -6.63
CA ARG A 84 -1.68 -15.98 -6.24
C ARG A 84 -0.44 -15.92 -5.35
N ARG A 85 0.53 -15.05 -5.67
CA ARG A 85 1.72 -14.83 -4.84
C ARG A 85 1.33 -14.21 -3.49
N ALA A 86 0.46 -13.21 -3.48
CA ALA A 86 -0.03 -12.59 -2.25
C ALA A 86 -0.72 -13.60 -1.32
N VAL A 87 -1.61 -14.44 -1.85
CA VAL A 87 -2.28 -15.51 -1.09
C VAL A 87 -1.28 -16.53 -0.55
N LYS A 88 -0.29 -16.95 -1.36
CA LYS A 88 0.76 -17.87 -0.90
C LYS A 88 1.59 -17.29 0.24
N ARG A 89 1.89 -15.98 0.20
CA ARG A 89 2.60 -15.29 1.29
C ARG A 89 1.73 -15.16 2.54
N ALA A 90 0.46 -14.77 2.37
CA ALA A 90 -0.50 -14.70 3.47
C ALA A 90 -0.64 -16.05 4.19
N GLY A 91 -0.74 -17.14 3.43
CA GLY A 91 -0.73 -18.51 3.98
C GLY A 91 0.49 -18.78 4.86
N ARG A 92 1.70 -18.41 4.40
CA ARG A 92 2.92 -18.57 5.20
C ARG A 92 2.89 -17.80 6.53
N ILE A 93 2.35 -16.57 6.54
CA ILE A 93 2.22 -15.82 7.80
C ILE A 93 1.21 -16.49 8.72
N LEU A 94 0.07 -16.95 8.18
CA LEU A 94 -0.96 -17.64 8.96
C LEU A 94 -0.41 -18.94 9.58
N ASP A 95 0.35 -19.72 8.82
CA ASP A 95 1.01 -20.94 9.33
C ASP A 95 1.95 -20.62 10.51
N VAL A 96 2.73 -19.53 10.41
CA VAL A 96 3.63 -19.11 11.50
C VAL A 96 2.84 -18.60 12.71
N LEU A 97 1.73 -17.88 12.50
CA LEU A 97 0.83 -17.46 13.57
C LEU A 97 0.18 -18.65 14.26
N ASP A 98 -0.18 -19.71 13.52
CA ASP A 98 -0.70 -20.95 14.09
C ASP A 98 0.37 -21.71 14.89
N GLU A 99 1.63 -21.74 14.43
CA GLU A 99 2.76 -22.29 15.21
C GLU A 99 2.91 -21.55 16.55
N VAL A 100 2.85 -20.21 16.52
CA VAL A 100 2.90 -19.35 17.72
C VAL A 100 1.71 -19.62 18.64
N LYS A 101 0.50 -19.72 18.08
CA LYS A 101 -0.72 -20.02 18.84
C LYS A 101 -0.62 -21.37 19.54
N MET A 102 -0.17 -22.42 18.86
CA MET A 102 0.02 -23.74 19.46
C MET A 102 1.06 -23.70 20.59
N ALA A 103 2.20 -23.04 20.38
CA ALA A 103 3.22 -22.88 21.42
C ALA A 103 2.70 -22.16 22.68
N MET A 104 1.86 -21.14 22.48
CA MET A 104 1.20 -20.44 23.58
C MET A 104 0.21 -21.35 24.34
N LEU A 105 -0.52 -22.21 23.64
CA LEU A 105 -1.44 -23.18 24.25
C LEU A 105 -0.69 -24.28 25.02
N ASP A 106 0.48 -24.69 24.53
CA ASP A 106 1.37 -25.66 25.19
C ASP A 106 2.12 -25.05 26.40
N GLY A 107 1.89 -23.77 26.70
CA GLY A 107 2.42 -23.10 27.88
C GLY A 107 3.79 -22.45 27.70
N GLY A 108 4.31 -22.36 26.47
CA GLY A 108 5.62 -21.76 26.24
C GLY A 108 5.87 -21.36 24.79
N LEU A 109 6.03 -20.06 24.57
CA LEU A 109 6.54 -19.51 23.30
C LEU A 109 8.08 -19.49 23.32
N SER A 110 8.75 -19.62 22.17
CA SER A 110 10.21 -19.50 22.07
C SER A 110 10.64 -18.24 21.31
N ALA A 111 11.84 -17.75 21.61
CA ALA A 111 12.42 -16.61 20.90
C ALA A 111 12.59 -16.87 19.39
N SER A 112 12.89 -18.11 19.00
CA SER A 112 13.04 -18.49 17.58
C SER A 112 11.71 -18.40 16.83
N GLN A 113 10.59 -18.79 17.44
CA GLN A 113 9.25 -18.65 16.86
C GLN A 113 8.86 -17.18 16.67
N LEU A 114 9.15 -16.32 17.65
CA LEU A 114 8.94 -14.87 17.52
C LEU A 114 9.79 -14.25 16.42
N GLN A 115 11.04 -14.69 16.26
CA GLN A 115 11.92 -14.23 15.18
C GLN A 115 11.43 -14.71 13.81
N LYS A 116 10.91 -15.94 13.69
CA LYS A 116 10.28 -16.43 12.47
C LYS A 116 9.07 -15.57 12.09
N LEU A 117 8.21 -15.26 13.07
CA LEU A 117 7.05 -14.39 12.86
C LEU A 117 7.46 -12.99 12.38
N ALA A 118 8.44 -12.37 13.03
CA ALA A 118 8.94 -11.06 12.63
C ALA A 118 9.50 -11.05 11.19
N ARG A 119 10.21 -12.10 10.78
CA ARG A 119 10.68 -12.26 9.39
C ARG A 119 9.52 -12.40 8.41
N ALA A 120 8.56 -13.27 8.71
CA ALA A 120 7.41 -13.50 7.84
C ALA A 120 6.57 -12.22 7.63
N VAL A 121 6.39 -11.42 8.69
CA VAL A 121 5.71 -10.13 8.62
C VAL A 121 6.45 -9.16 7.70
N ARG A 122 7.77 -8.99 7.86
CA ARG A 122 8.57 -8.10 7.00
C ARG A 122 8.52 -8.48 5.53
N ASP A 123 8.65 -9.77 5.21
CA ASP A 123 8.57 -10.28 3.84
C ASP A 123 7.24 -9.91 3.14
N GLN A 124 6.14 -9.79 3.90
CA GLN A 124 4.84 -9.42 3.34
C GLN A 124 4.70 -7.92 3.12
N ARG A 125 5.28 -7.09 3.99
CA ARG A 125 5.26 -5.62 3.89
C ARG A 125 5.95 -5.13 2.62
N ASP A 126 7.10 -5.73 2.30
CA ASP A 126 7.85 -5.42 1.07
C ASP A 126 7.06 -5.70 -0.23
N SER A 127 5.87 -6.29 -0.13
CA SER A 127 5.09 -6.78 -1.27
C SER A 127 3.60 -6.39 -1.21
N THR A 128 3.20 -5.43 -0.37
CA THR A 128 1.82 -4.97 -0.26
C THR A 128 1.72 -3.45 -0.16
N ASP A 129 0.71 -2.87 -0.81
CA ASP A 129 0.41 -1.43 -0.76
C ASP A 129 -0.94 -1.14 -0.09
N ASP A 130 -1.55 -2.16 0.53
CA ASP A 130 -2.84 -2.05 1.23
C ASP A 130 -2.66 -1.43 2.63
N PRO A 131 -3.19 -0.21 2.89
CA PRO A 131 -3.04 0.46 4.17
C PRO A 131 -3.66 -0.30 5.35
N GLN A 132 -4.75 -1.05 5.11
CA GLN A 132 -5.41 -1.81 6.18
C GLN A 132 -4.56 -3.03 6.57
N LEU A 133 -3.96 -3.69 5.58
CA LEU A 133 -3.05 -4.80 5.82
C LEU A 133 -1.77 -4.33 6.52
N GLU A 134 -1.19 -3.21 6.09
CA GLU A 134 -0.01 -2.62 6.75
C GLU A 134 -0.29 -2.32 8.23
N ALA A 135 -1.44 -1.72 8.56
CA ALA A 135 -1.80 -1.44 9.93
C ALA A 135 -1.95 -2.72 10.78
N LEU A 136 -2.44 -3.82 10.21
CA LEU A 136 -2.50 -5.11 10.90
C LEU A 136 -1.11 -5.72 11.10
N LEU A 137 -0.25 -5.64 10.09
CA LEU A 137 1.14 -6.11 10.17
C LEU A 137 1.94 -5.34 11.23
N ASP A 138 1.72 -4.03 11.37
CA ASP A 138 2.32 -3.20 12.42
C ASP A 138 1.93 -3.67 13.83
N GLN A 139 0.66 -4.03 14.04
CA GLN A 139 0.18 -4.55 15.31
C GLN A 139 0.85 -5.88 15.66
N ILE A 140 0.97 -6.78 14.67
CA ILE A 140 1.63 -8.08 14.85
C ILE A 140 3.10 -7.88 15.17
N GLU A 141 3.82 -7.03 14.43
CA GLU A 141 5.25 -6.74 14.63
C GLU A 141 5.49 -6.14 16.02
N THR A 142 4.70 -5.13 16.40
CA THR A 142 4.80 -4.50 17.73
C THR A 142 4.64 -5.53 18.84
N ARG A 143 3.64 -6.41 18.73
CA ARG A 143 3.42 -7.46 19.73
C ARG A 143 4.57 -8.47 19.76
N ALA A 144 5.04 -8.92 18.60
CA ALA A 144 6.15 -9.87 18.52
C ALA A 144 7.45 -9.28 19.11
N ALA A 145 7.74 -8.00 18.85
CA ALA A 145 8.90 -7.31 19.40
C ALA A 145 8.83 -7.20 20.93
N VAL A 146 7.66 -6.84 21.48
CA VAL A 146 7.45 -6.79 22.93
C VAL A 146 7.63 -8.15 23.57
N GLU A 147 7.08 -9.21 22.98
CA GLU A 147 7.24 -10.57 23.52
C GLU A 147 8.71 -11.03 23.45
N LEU A 148 9.43 -10.72 22.36
CA LEU A 148 10.85 -11.04 22.26
C LEU A 148 11.67 -10.31 23.34
N ALA A 149 11.38 -9.03 23.56
CA ALA A 149 12.01 -8.26 24.63
C ALA A 149 11.73 -8.87 26.01
N LYS A 150 10.50 -9.34 26.27
CA LYS A 150 10.18 -10.04 27.54
C LYS A 150 11.01 -11.31 27.72
N PHE A 151 11.20 -12.10 26.66
CA PHE A 151 12.10 -13.27 26.70
C PHE A 151 13.54 -12.90 27.03
N GLU A 152 14.05 -11.83 26.44
CA GLU A 152 15.41 -11.36 26.73
C GLU A 152 15.56 -10.87 28.17
N MET A 153 14.56 -10.17 28.70
CA MET A 153 14.57 -9.69 30.08
C MET A 153 14.46 -10.83 31.09
N SER A 154 13.57 -11.81 30.86
CA SER A 154 13.45 -12.98 31.75
C SER A 154 14.72 -13.81 31.74
N ARG A 155 15.36 -13.97 30.57
CA ARG A 155 16.66 -14.66 30.45
C ARG A 155 17.78 -13.93 31.19
N LYS A 156 17.86 -12.60 31.09
CA LYS A 156 18.84 -11.79 31.83
C LYS A 156 18.62 -11.85 33.34
N ALA A 157 17.38 -11.91 33.80
CA ALA A 157 17.07 -12.01 35.23
C ALA A 157 17.41 -13.38 35.84
N MET A 158 17.49 -14.43 35.01
CA MET A 158 17.88 -15.78 35.42
C MET A 158 19.39 -16.04 35.38
N ALA A 159 20.16 -15.15 34.76
CA ALA A 159 21.62 -15.24 34.62
C ALA A 159 22.31 -14.45 35.75
#